data_AF-A0A7S0ZEX8-F1
#
_entry.id   AF-A0A7S0ZEX8-F1
#
_cell.length_a   1.000
_cell.length_b   1.000
_cell.length_c   1.000
_cell.angle_alpha   90.00
_cell.angle_beta   90.00
_cell.angle_gamma   90.00
#
_symmetry.space_group_name_H-M   'P 1'
#
loop_
_entity.id
_entity.type
_entity.pdbx_description
1 polymer ?
#
loop_
_entity_poly.entity_id
_entity_poly.type
_entity_poly.pdbx_seq_one_letter_code
_entity_poly.pdbx_strand_id
1 'polypeptide(L)'
;CRSTLTARAASGLRSDIRWAITGTPVQNRLDDLFGLIRFLKLDPWQEYAYWNRRIVAPFEKSRAAMGCSVLKCVSEVLQPLLLRRTKQSRDWSGNAIVELPEKIVEVVKVEMSREECEVYDALYSKSR
;
A
#
# COMPACT_ATOMS: atom_id res chain seq x y z
N CYS A 1 0.90 5.71 9.20
CA CYS A 1 -0.50 6.16 9.34
C CYS A 1 -1.16 5.98 10.73
N ARG A 2 -0.64 5.19 11.68
CA ARG A 2 -1.35 4.88 12.95
C ARG A 2 -1.56 6.07 13.92
N SER A 3 -0.61 7.01 13.98
CA SER A 3 -0.56 8.07 15.00
C SER A 3 -1.19 9.39 14.57
N THR A 4 -1.60 9.52 13.30
CA THR A 4 -2.11 10.79 12.79
C THR A 4 -3.49 11.09 13.40
N LEU A 5 -3.78 12.37 13.63
CA LEU A 5 -5.06 12.81 14.18
C LEU A 5 -6.22 12.35 13.29
N THR A 6 -6.06 12.45 11.97
CA THR A 6 -7.07 12.01 10.98
C THR A 6 -7.39 10.53 11.09
N ALA A 7 -6.37 9.66 11.23
CA ALA A 7 -6.60 8.22 11.35
C ALA A 7 -7.31 7.85 12.66
N ARG A 8 -6.98 8.55 13.76
CA ARG A 8 -7.65 8.39 15.06
C ARG A 8 -9.11 8.84 14.99
N ALA A 9 -9.37 9.99 14.39
CA ALA A 9 -10.72 10.52 14.21
C ALA A 9 -11.58 9.58 13.37
N ALA A 10 -11.07 9.14 12.21
CA ALA A 10 -11.78 8.22 11.31
C ALA A 10 -12.09 6.87 12.00
N SER A 11 -11.14 6.31 12.74
CA SER A 11 -11.36 5.05 13.48
C SER A 11 -12.39 5.19 14.62
N GLY A 12 -12.48 6.39 15.22
CA GLY A 12 -13.40 6.71 16.32
C GLY A 12 -14.86 6.89 15.91
N LEU A 13 -15.14 7.05 14.60
CA LEU A 13 -16.51 7.11 14.09
C LEU A 13 -17.29 5.86 14.51
N ARG A 14 -18.56 6.01 14.90
CA ARG A 14 -19.45 4.88 15.22
C ARG A 14 -20.20 4.49 13.95
N SER A 15 -20.18 3.20 13.63
CA SER A 15 -20.88 2.63 12.49
C SER A 15 -20.92 1.12 12.63
N ASP A 16 -22.02 0.53 12.16
CA ASP A 16 -22.23 -0.92 12.16
C ASP A 16 -21.50 -1.59 10.98
N ILE A 17 -21.39 -0.88 9.85
CA ILE A 17 -20.72 -1.33 8.64
C ILE A 17 -19.64 -0.33 8.25
N ARG A 18 -18.49 -0.84 7.81
CA ARG A 18 -17.32 -0.04 7.41
C ARG A 18 -16.76 -0.55 6.10
N TRP A 19 -16.57 0.38 5.16
CA TRP A 19 -15.92 0.11 3.89
C TRP A 19 -14.71 1.01 3.75
N ALA A 20 -13.60 0.44 3.30
CA ALA A 20 -12.41 1.18 2.93
C ALA A 20 -12.12 0.94 1.45
N ILE A 21 -12.05 2.02 0.68
CA ILE A 21 -11.81 1.96 -0.76
C ILE A 21 -10.44 2.58 -1.03
N THR A 22 -9.54 1.80 -1.62
CA THR A 22 -8.20 2.25 -2.00
C THR A 22 -7.70 1.47 -3.20
N GLY A 23 -7.09 2.17 -4.17
CA GLY A 23 -6.48 1.54 -5.33
C GLY A 23 -5.14 0.85 -5.02
N THR A 24 -4.46 1.30 -3.96
CA THR A 24 -3.14 0.79 -3.54
C THR A 24 -3.10 0.69 -2.01
N PRO A 25 -3.65 -0.39 -1.43
CA PRO A 25 -3.75 -0.56 0.03
C PRO A 25 -2.39 -0.67 0.74
N VAL A 26 -1.34 -1.06 0.01
CA VAL A 26 0.04 -1.12 0.50
C VAL A 26 0.86 -0.17 -0.37
N GLN A 27 1.31 0.93 0.22
CA GLN A 27 2.04 1.97 -0.51
C GLN A 27 3.54 1.84 -0.23
N ASN A 28 3.95 1.81 1.05
CA ASN A 28 5.38 1.71 1.41
C ASN A 28 5.66 0.73 2.56
N ARG A 29 4.73 0.56 3.52
CA ARG A 29 4.94 -0.30 4.70
C ARG A 29 3.70 -1.13 5.00
N LEU A 30 3.89 -2.30 5.61
CA LEU A 30 2.77 -3.11 6.13
C LEU A 30 1.94 -2.38 7.20
N ASP A 31 2.50 -1.33 7.81
CA ASP A 31 1.77 -0.46 8.74
C ASP A 31 0.68 0.38 8.06
N ASP A 32 0.76 0.58 6.74
CA ASP A 32 -0.28 1.29 5.97
C ASP A 32 -1.57 0.47 5.97
N LEU A 33 -1.43 -0.85 5.82
CA LEU A 33 -2.53 -1.80 5.88
C LEU A 33 -3.14 -1.92 7.27
N PHE A 34 -2.33 -1.85 8.33
CA PHE A 34 -2.84 -1.85 9.71
C PHE A 34 -3.79 -0.67 9.96
N GLY A 35 -3.54 0.50 9.35
CA GLY A 35 -4.45 1.64 9.42
C GLY A 35 -5.86 1.31 8.92
N LEU A 36 -5.96 0.58 7.81
CA LEU A 36 -7.22 0.14 7.23
C LEU A 36 -7.91 -0.91 8.11
N ILE A 37 -7.17 -1.91 8.58
CA ILE A 37 -7.68 -2.98 9.46
C ILE A 37 -8.24 -2.40 10.76
N ARG A 38 -7.51 -1.44 11.36
CA ARG A 38 -7.96 -0.72 12.56
C ARG A 38 -9.22 0.09 12.30
N PHE A 39 -9.31 0.78 11.16
CA PHE A 39 -10.53 1.51 10.80
C PHE A 39 -11.73 0.57 10.66
N LEU A 40 -11.54 -0.57 10.00
CA LEU A 40 -12.57 -1.61 9.79
C LEU A 40 -12.95 -2.35 11.08
N LYS A 41 -12.20 -2.20 12.17
CA LYS A 41 -12.42 -2.87 13.47
C LYS A 41 -12.49 -4.39 13.36
N LEU A 42 -11.56 -4.98 12.61
CA LEU A 42 -11.50 -6.42 12.42
C LEU A 42 -10.84 -7.09 13.62
N ASP A 43 -11.59 -7.79 14.45
CA ASP A 43 -11.04 -8.61 15.53
C ASP A 43 -10.48 -9.93 15.02
N PRO A 44 -9.34 -10.43 15.55
CA PRO A 44 -8.42 -9.81 16.52
C PRO A 44 -7.34 -8.90 15.88
N TRP A 45 -7.42 -8.65 14.57
CA TRP A 45 -6.38 -7.99 13.77
C TRP A 45 -6.20 -6.48 14.05
N GLN A 46 -7.21 -5.83 14.62
CA GLN A 46 -7.16 -4.41 15.00
C GLN A 46 -6.19 -4.14 16.15
N GLU A 47 -5.84 -5.16 16.94
CA GLU A 47 -4.84 -5.05 17.99
C GLU A 47 -3.43 -5.04 17.40
N TYR A 48 -2.71 -3.94 17.61
CA TYR A 48 -1.37 -3.80 17.05
C TYR A 48 -0.41 -4.86 17.57
N ALA A 49 -0.53 -5.28 18.84
CA ALA A 49 0.32 -6.33 19.40
C ALA A 49 0.14 -7.66 18.66
N TYR A 50 -1.11 -8.02 18.36
CA TYR A 50 -1.45 -9.21 17.59
C TYR A 50 -0.95 -9.11 16.15
N TRP A 51 -1.24 -7.98 15.48
CA TRP A 51 -0.77 -7.67 14.13
C TRP A 51 0.76 -7.75 14.02
N ASN A 52 1.48 -7.12 14.95
CA ASN A 52 2.94 -7.10 14.95
C ASN A 52 3.53 -8.50 15.12
N ARG A 53 2.95 -9.31 16.02
CA ARG A 53 3.42 -10.67 16.28
C ARG A 53 3.17 -11.61 15.10
N ARG A 54 2.01 -11.49 14.45
CA ARG A 54 1.56 -12.43 13.40
C ARG A 54 1.98 -12.04 11.99
N ILE A 55 2.14 -10.75 11.71
CA ILE A 55 2.37 -10.24 10.37
C ILE A 55 3.72 -9.51 10.26
N VAL A 56 3.93 -8.44 11.04
CA VAL A 56 5.11 -7.57 10.88
C VAL A 56 6.42 -8.28 11.26
N ALA A 57 6.47 -8.93 12.43
CA ALA A 57 7.69 -9.59 12.90
C ALA A 57 8.12 -10.77 12.02
N PRO A 58 7.22 -11.66 11.55
CA PRO A 58 7.55 -12.67 10.55
C PRO A 58 8.00 -12.06 9.21
N PHE A 59 7.36 -10.97 8.78
CA PHE A 59 7.70 -10.29 7.54
C PHE A 59 9.11 -9.68 7.56
N GLU A 60 9.48 -8.94 8.60
CA GLU A 60 10.81 -8.34 8.71
C GLU A 60 11.91 -9.41 8.79
N LYS A 61 11.66 -10.52 9.50
CA LYS A 61 12.58 -11.67 9.55
C LYS A 61 12.74 -12.36 8.18
N SER A 62 11.65 -12.55 7.44
CA SER A 62 11.70 -13.15 6.10
C SER A 62 12.25 -12.20 5.03
N ARG A 63 12.12 -10.88 5.21
CA ARG A 63 12.75 -9.91 4.32
C ARG A 63 14.28 -10.04 4.36
N ALA A 64 14.83 -10.36 5.54
CA ALA A 64 16.26 -10.67 5.70
C ALA A 64 16.65 -12.05 5.13
N ALA A 65 15.70 -12.98 4.98
CA ALA A 65 15.90 -14.34 4.48
C ALA A 65 15.11 -14.56 3.17
N MET A 66 15.60 -14.02 2.05
CA MET A 66 15.11 -14.24 0.67
C MET A 66 13.60 -14.53 0.50
N GLY A 67 12.73 -13.65 1.01
CA GLY A 67 11.92 -12.78 0.16
C GLY A 67 10.63 -13.25 -0.54
N CYS A 68 10.17 -14.52 -0.44
CA CYS A 68 8.96 -14.93 -1.19
C CYS A 68 7.82 -15.56 -0.36
N SER A 69 8.11 -16.08 0.83
CA SER A 69 7.11 -16.84 1.62
C SER A 69 6.09 -15.95 2.34
N VAL A 70 6.50 -14.82 2.91
CA VAL A 70 5.60 -14.04 3.78
C VAL A 70 4.55 -13.21 3.03
N LEU A 71 4.83 -12.76 1.81
CA LEU A 71 3.79 -12.09 1.00
C LEU A 71 2.62 -13.03 0.69
N LYS A 72 2.87 -14.34 0.58
CA LYS A 72 1.81 -15.35 0.47
C LYS A 72 1.02 -15.46 1.76
N CYS A 73 1.67 -15.60 2.91
CA CYS A 73 0.98 -15.66 4.21
C CYS A 73 0.13 -14.41 4.48
N VAL A 74 0.66 -13.22 4.16
CA VAL A 74 -0.09 -11.96 4.28
C VAL A 74 -1.26 -11.95 3.30
N SER A 75 -1.06 -12.39 2.06
CA SER A 75 -2.14 -12.48 1.08
C SER A 75 -3.24 -13.46 1.52
N GLU A 76 -2.90 -14.61 2.09
CA GLU A 76 -3.88 -15.59 2.60
C GLU A 76 -4.77 -15.01 3.71
N VAL A 77 -4.20 -14.25 4.64
CA VAL A 77 -4.96 -13.60 5.71
C VAL A 77 -5.85 -12.48 5.17
N LEU A 78 -5.38 -11.75 4.16
CA LEU A 78 -6.08 -10.59 3.63
C LEU A 78 -7.08 -10.92 2.52
N GLN A 79 -6.91 -12.04 1.82
CA GLN A 79 -7.78 -12.47 0.74
C GLN A 79 -9.27 -12.51 1.12
N PRO A 80 -9.69 -13.04 2.30
CA PRO A 80 -11.10 -12.99 2.69
C PRO A 80 -11.58 -11.59 3.07
N LEU A 81 -10.66 -10.66 3.40
CA LEU A 81 -10.98 -9.31 3.86
C LEU A 81 -11.01 -8.28 2.73
N LEU A 82 -10.36 -8.57 1.61
CA LEU A 82 -10.15 -7.63 0.52
C LEU A 82 -10.75 -8.16 -0.77
N LEU A 83 -11.60 -7.35 -1.40
CA LEU A 83 -11.97 -7.55 -2.78
C LEU A 83 -11.01 -6.77 -3.68
N ARG A 84 -10.12 -7.46 -4.39
CA ARG A 84 -9.20 -6.85 -5.36
C ARG A 84 -9.48 -7.37 -6.77
N ARG A 85 -9.83 -6.45 -7.67
CA ARG A 85 -9.88 -6.70 -9.11
C ARG A 85 -8.73 -5.96 -9.79
N THR A 86 -8.18 -6.54 -10.83
CA THR A 86 -7.15 -5.93 -11.67
C THR A 86 -7.73 -5.60 -13.04
N LYS A 87 -7.03 -4.79 -13.84
CA LYS A 87 -7.39 -4.49 -15.22
C LYS A 87 -7.47 -5.74 -16.12
N GLN A 88 -6.90 -6.86 -15.66
CA GLN A 88 -6.88 -8.15 -16.34
C GLN A 88 -7.96 -9.10 -15.80
N SER A 89 -8.73 -8.68 -14.78
CA SER A 89 -9.79 -9.51 -14.23
C SER A 89 -10.87 -9.78 -15.28
N ARG A 90 -11.32 -11.02 -15.32
CA ARG A 90 -12.38 -11.49 -16.21
C ARG A 90 -13.68 -11.68 -15.45
N ASP A 91 -14.79 -11.51 -16.15
CA ASP A 91 -16.11 -11.86 -15.64
C ASP A 91 -16.30 -13.38 -15.60
N TRP A 92 -17.47 -13.81 -15.13
CA TRP A 92 -17.84 -15.22 -15.06
C TRP A 92 -18.02 -15.86 -16.45
N SER A 93 -18.19 -15.07 -17.50
CA SER A 93 -18.34 -15.50 -18.90
C SER A 93 -17.00 -15.55 -19.64
N GLY A 94 -15.89 -15.13 -19.00
CA GLY A 94 -14.55 -15.11 -19.56
C GLY A 94 -14.16 -13.82 -20.30
N ASN A 95 -15.03 -12.81 -20.33
CA ASN A 95 -14.77 -11.52 -20.96
C ASN A 95 -13.94 -10.61 -20.03
N ALA A 96 -13.18 -9.68 -20.60
CA ALA A 96 -12.48 -8.67 -19.82
C ALA A 96 -13.52 -7.77 -19.12
N ILE A 97 -13.38 -7.54 -17.81
CA ILE A 97 -14.28 -6.63 -17.08
C ILE A 97 -14.18 -5.20 -17.62
N VAL A 98 -13.00 -4.83 -18.10
CA VAL A 98 -12.74 -3.52 -18.70
C VAL A 98 -11.87 -3.72 -19.94
N GLU A 99 -12.37 -3.29 -21.09
CA GLU A 99 -11.57 -3.14 -22.30
C GLU A 99 -10.82 -1.82 -22.22
N LEU A 100 -9.49 -1.89 -22.14
CA LEU A 100 -8.64 -0.71 -22.05
C LEU A 100 -7.81 -0.59 -23.32
N PRO A 101 -7.69 0.63 -23.88
CA PRO A 101 -6.72 0.88 -24.94
C PRO A 101 -5.30 0.67 -24.41
N GLU A 102 -4.35 0.58 -25.34
CA GLU A 102 -2.95 0.40 -25.01
C GLU A 102 -2.42 1.57 -24.16
N LYS A 103 -1.57 1.26 -23.18
CA LYS A 103 -0.98 2.26 -22.30
C LYS A 103 0.08 3.05 -23.07
N ILE A 104 -0.19 4.33 -23.32
CA ILE A 104 0.80 5.25 -23.88
C ILE A 104 1.63 5.84 -22.74
N VAL A 105 2.97 5.75 -22.84
CA VAL A 105 3.91 6.35 -21.89
C VAL A 105 4.79 7.33 -22.64
N GLU A 106 4.65 8.62 -22.32
CA GLU A 106 5.47 9.68 -22.89
C GLU A 106 6.46 10.19 -21.84
N VAL A 107 7.74 10.23 -22.20
CA VAL A 107 8.80 10.75 -21.34
C VAL A 107 9.15 12.15 -21.83
N VAL A 108 8.65 13.17 -21.13
CA VAL A 108 8.98 14.57 -21.40
C VAL A 108 10.25 14.92 -20.63
N LYS A 109 11.34 15.17 -21.35
CA LYS A 109 12.57 15.70 -20.75
C LYS A 109 12.41 17.20 -20.55
N VAL A 110 12.76 17.67 -19.36
CA VAL A 110 12.69 19.09 -19.00
C VAL A 110 14.12 19.61 -18.89
N GLU A 111 14.39 20.77 -19.49
CA GLU A 111 15.67 21.45 -19.30
C GLU A 111 15.62 22.23 -17.99
N MET A 112 16.68 22.11 -17.19
CA MET A 112 16.82 22.88 -15.97
C MET A 112 17.16 24.33 -16.33
N SER A 113 16.59 25.27 -15.61
CA SER A 113 17.04 26.66 -15.65
C SER A 113 18.47 26.78 -15.13
N ARG A 114 19.11 27.91 -15.44
CA ARG A 114 20.48 28.16 -15.00
C ARG A 114 20.60 28.14 -13.47
N GLU A 115 19.62 28.74 -12.78
CA GLU A 115 19.55 28.79 -11.33
C GLU A 115 19.41 27.38 -10.72
N GLU A 116 18.60 26.51 -11.32
CA GLU A 116 18.43 25.13 -10.89
C GLU A 116 19.69 24.29 -11.12
N CYS A 117 20.40 24.49 -12.25
CA CYS A 117 21.68 23.86 -12.52
C CYS A 117 22.74 24.25 -11.48
N GLU A 118 22.88 25.54 -11.17
CA GLU A 118 23.84 26.04 -10.18
C GLU A 118 23.58 25.42 -8.79
N VAL A 119 22.31 25.30 -8.38
CA VAL A 119 21.93 24.64 -7.12
C VAL A 119 22.20 23.14 -7.17
N TYR A 120 21.85 22.47 -8.28
CA TYR A 120 22.07 21.04 -8.46
C TYR A 120 23.57 20.70 -8.39
N ASP A 121 24.42 21.45 -9.10
CA ASP A 121 25.87 21.24 -9.12
C ASP A 121 26.52 21.52 -7.76
N ALA A 122 26.04 22.53 -7.04
CA ALA A 122 26.47 22.83 -5.67
C ALA A 122 26.11 21.71 -4.68
N LEU A 123 24.96 21.05 -4.84
CA LEU A 123 24.58 19.89 -4.04
C LEU A 123 25.35 18.64 -4.45
N TYR A 124 25.51 18.42 -5.75
CA TYR A 124 26.22 17.28 -6.30
C TYR A 124 27.69 17.27 -5.86
N SER A 125 28.38 18.41 -5.95
CA SER A 125 29.78 18.56 -5.50
C SER A 125 29.97 18.35 -4.00
N LYS A 126 28.99 18.67 -3.15
CA LYS A 126 29.03 18.43 -1.69
C LYS A 126 28.72 16.98 -1.30
N SER A 127 28.01 16.24 -2.14
CA SER A 127 27.63 14.85 -1.88
C SER A 127 28.73 13.83 -2.24
N ARG A 128 29.78 14.30 -2.92
CA ARG A 128 30.92 13.49 -3.36
C ARG A 128 32.07 13.49 -2.36
#